data_AF-A0A968UT46-F1
#
_entry.id   AF-A0A968UT46-F1
#
_cell.length_a   1.000
_cell.length_b   1.000
_cell.length_c   1.000
_cell.angle_alpha   90.00
_cell.angle_beta   90.00
_cell.angle_gamma   90.00
#
_symmetry.space_group_name_H-M   'P 1'
#
loop_
_entity.id
_entity.type
_entity.pdbx_description
1 polymer ?
#
loop_
_entity_poly.entity_id
_entity_poly.type
_entity_poly.pdbx_seq_one_letter_code
_entity_poly.pdbx_strand_id
1 'polypeptide(L)'
;MNRICKQFGYLSAWLILMGGSSCSNYDAANSTAKESKSQTNVRQFGYLQLKGDRIEARASQLTQPNSVSSVSSVAEKPAASENTVTVTVYKVDNLCQTLKPETITGPDDRLMSSAVNEVLKQPIFTSLGLVGYRLKIDRTLGIATVDLRAVGNSRQKLQNLSSCQMLGLFGGVRQTLTSYAPWQVKTVRFTELGEDIVTTVRD
;
A
#
# COMPACT_ATOMS: atom_id res chain seq x y z
N MET A 1 29.15 -36.63 48.87
CA MET A 1 29.31 -35.23 49.31
C MET A 1 28.53 -34.35 48.33
N ASN A 2 27.23 -34.16 48.53
CA ASN A 2 26.51 -33.00 49.12
C ASN A 2 25.82 -32.14 48.02
N ARG A 3 24.52 -32.34 47.75
CA ARG A 3 23.28 -31.64 48.24
C ARG A 3 23.02 -30.31 47.50
N ILE A 4 22.02 -30.21 46.61
CA ILE A 4 20.58 -29.88 46.81
C ILE A 4 20.31 -28.56 47.57
N CYS A 5 19.69 -27.59 46.87
CA CYS A 5 18.77 -26.55 47.38
C CYS A 5 17.89 -26.10 46.17
N LYS A 6 16.69 -26.64 45.94
CA LYS A 6 15.36 -26.31 46.49
C LYS A 6 14.97 -24.81 46.58
N GLN A 7 13.86 -24.55 45.88
CA GLN A 7 12.87 -23.48 45.97
C GLN A 7 12.81 -22.67 47.27
N PHE A 8 12.58 -21.36 47.11
CA PHE A 8 11.76 -20.57 48.03
C PHE A 8 10.79 -19.73 47.23
N GLY A 9 9.49 -20.01 47.40
CA GLY A 9 8.45 -19.03 47.19
C GLY A 9 8.34 -18.15 48.43
N TYR A 10 8.09 -16.86 48.24
CA TYR A 10 7.52 -16.00 49.28
C TYR A 10 6.53 -15.04 48.63
N LEU A 11 5.32 -15.09 49.18
CA LEU A 11 4.28 -14.08 49.08
C LEU A 11 4.82 -12.73 49.61
N SER A 12 4.52 -11.65 48.89
CA SER A 12 4.31 -10.35 49.54
C SER A 12 3.30 -9.55 48.73
N ALA A 13 2.07 -9.54 49.23
CA ALA A 13 1.10 -8.52 48.93
C ALA A 13 1.64 -7.16 49.39
N TRP A 14 1.61 -6.17 48.51
CA TRP A 14 1.70 -4.76 48.89
C TRP A 14 0.51 -4.01 48.29
N LEU A 15 -0.46 -3.79 49.17
CA LEU A 15 -1.53 -2.81 49.07
C LEU A 15 -0.93 -1.49 49.60
N ILE A 16 -0.87 -0.44 48.78
CA ILE A 16 -0.72 0.94 49.26
C ILE A 16 -1.87 1.76 48.70
N LEU A 17 -2.60 2.34 49.66
CA LEU A 17 -3.75 3.22 49.53
C LEU A 17 -3.32 4.69 49.39
N MET A 18 -4.17 5.46 48.71
CA MET A 18 -4.50 6.89 48.89
C MET A 18 -3.45 7.97 48.61
N GLY A 19 -3.87 8.98 47.83
CA GLY A 19 -3.20 10.28 47.76
C GLY A 19 -3.83 11.20 46.73
N GLY A 20 -4.60 12.20 47.18
CA GLY A 20 -5.45 13.07 46.37
C GLY A 20 -4.76 14.22 45.61
N SER A 21 -5.57 14.80 44.73
CA SER A 21 -5.72 16.24 44.40
C SER A 21 -4.52 17.00 43.82
N SER A 22 -4.71 17.58 42.63
CA SER A 22 -4.78 19.05 42.50
C SER A 22 -5.23 19.50 41.11
N CYS A 23 -6.02 20.57 41.13
CA CYS A 23 -6.50 21.34 40.00
C CYS A 23 -5.35 21.99 39.22
N SER A 24 -5.56 22.26 37.93
CA SER A 24 -4.86 23.33 37.24
C SER A 24 -5.83 24.00 36.27
N ASN A 25 -6.47 25.06 36.79
CA ASN A 25 -7.02 26.12 35.96
C ASN A 25 -5.84 27.01 35.55
N TYR A 26 -5.63 27.20 34.26
CA TYR A 26 -4.83 28.31 33.74
C TYR A 26 -5.73 29.16 32.87
N ASP A 27 -5.99 30.37 33.35
CA ASP A 27 -6.56 31.46 32.58
C ASP A 27 -5.46 32.26 31.87
N ALA A 28 -5.91 32.90 30.79
CA ALA A 28 -5.31 34.01 30.05
C ALA A 28 -4.16 33.73 29.06
N ALA A 29 -4.45 33.89 27.77
CA ALA A 29 -3.99 35.07 27.04
C ALA A 29 -4.69 35.24 25.67
N ASN A 30 -5.36 36.38 25.56
CA ASN A 30 -5.60 37.22 24.38
C ASN A 30 -4.85 36.83 23.08
N SER A 31 -5.59 36.53 22.01
CA SER A 31 -5.05 36.58 20.65
C SER A 31 -5.92 37.49 19.79
N THR A 32 -5.28 38.58 19.39
CA THR A 32 -5.74 39.59 18.47
C THR A 32 -6.03 38.98 17.10
N ALA A 33 -7.21 39.31 16.57
CA ALA A 33 -7.55 39.10 15.18
C ALA A 33 -6.52 39.78 14.27
N LYS A 34 -5.81 39.00 13.47
CA LYS A 34 -5.15 39.47 12.25
C LYS A 34 -5.76 38.75 11.06
N GLU A 35 -6.67 39.45 10.38
CA GLU A 35 -7.03 39.19 9.00
C GLU A 35 -5.77 39.14 8.15
N SER A 36 -5.49 37.99 7.55
CA SER A 36 -4.55 37.90 6.44
C SER A 36 -5.34 37.80 5.15
N LYS A 37 -5.36 38.91 4.41
CA LYS A 37 -5.89 39.00 3.05
C LYS A 37 -5.08 38.10 2.13
N SER A 38 -5.62 36.96 1.71
CA SER A 38 -5.15 36.24 0.54
C SER A 38 -5.94 36.69 -0.68
N GLN A 39 -5.37 37.64 -1.42
CA GLN A 39 -5.83 37.98 -2.76
C GLN A 39 -5.41 36.88 -3.74
N THR A 40 -6.44 36.16 -4.18
CA THR A 40 -6.68 35.55 -5.49
C THR A 40 -5.59 35.77 -6.55
N ASN A 41 -4.78 34.74 -6.83
CA ASN A 41 -4.03 34.62 -8.07
C ASN A 41 -4.82 33.74 -9.04
N VAL A 42 -5.70 34.36 -9.83
CA VAL A 42 -6.38 33.70 -10.96
C VAL A 42 -5.38 33.62 -12.10
N ARG A 43 -4.75 32.45 -12.28
CA ARG A 43 -4.02 32.17 -13.53
C ARG A 43 -5.03 31.84 -14.62
N GLN A 44 -5.14 32.80 -15.52
CA GLN A 44 -5.78 32.74 -16.82
C GLN A 44 -5.30 31.52 -17.61
N PHE A 45 -6.16 30.52 -17.76
CA PHE A 45 -5.94 29.42 -18.70
C PHE A 45 -6.36 29.88 -20.10
N GLY A 46 -5.36 30.05 -20.96
CA GLY A 46 -5.57 30.24 -22.39
C GLY A 46 -6.17 28.98 -23.00
N TYR A 47 -7.34 29.14 -23.59
CA TYR A 47 -8.02 28.17 -24.43
C TYR A 47 -7.19 27.94 -25.69
N LEU A 48 -6.59 26.75 -25.82
CA LEU A 48 -6.08 26.26 -27.09
C LEU A 48 -7.30 25.92 -27.96
N GLN A 49 -7.54 26.76 -28.98
CA GLN A 49 -8.45 26.41 -30.06
C GLN A 49 -7.87 25.24 -30.85
N LEU A 50 -8.50 24.06 -30.74
CA LEU A 50 -8.35 23.01 -31.73
C LEU A 50 -9.21 23.38 -32.94
N LYS A 51 -8.55 23.89 -33.97
CA LYS A 51 -9.09 24.06 -35.31
C LYS A 51 -9.31 22.66 -35.90
N GLY A 52 -10.57 22.31 -36.10
CA GLY A 52 -10.97 21.07 -36.74
C GLY A 52 -10.67 21.13 -38.24
N ASP A 53 -9.82 20.22 -38.71
CA ASP A 53 -9.74 19.87 -40.12
C ASP A 53 -10.29 18.45 -40.30
N ARG A 54 -11.46 18.45 -40.92
CA ARG A 54 -12.21 17.37 -41.52
C ARG A 54 -11.36 16.70 -42.60
N ILE A 55 -11.09 15.41 -42.47
CA ILE A 55 -10.74 14.58 -43.62
C ILE A 55 -11.91 13.64 -43.91
N GLU A 56 -12.51 13.95 -45.06
CA GLU A 56 -13.55 13.25 -45.78
C GLU A 56 -13.19 11.78 -46.04
N ALA A 57 -14.25 11.00 -46.17
CA ALA A 57 -14.29 9.59 -46.47
C ALA A 57 -13.41 9.15 -47.66
N ARG A 58 -12.87 7.93 -47.55
CA ARG A 58 -12.56 7.10 -48.72
C ARG A 58 -13.09 5.69 -48.48
N ALA A 59 -14.34 5.49 -48.88
CA ALA A 59 -14.90 4.18 -49.14
C ALA A 59 -14.30 3.64 -50.45
N SER A 60 -13.81 2.41 -50.42
CA SER A 60 -13.65 1.58 -51.61
C SER A 60 -13.75 0.12 -51.18
N GLN A 61 -14.91 -0.47 -51.46
CA GLN A 61 -15.06 -1.91 -51.65
C GLN A 61 -14.32 -2.31 -52.92
N LEU A 62 -13.61 -3.43 -52.92
CA LEU A 62 -13.89 -4.53 -53.86
C LEU A 62 -13.12 -5.82 -53.51
N THR A 63 -13.86 -6.92 -53.57
CA THR A 63 -13.45 -8.27 -54.01
C THR A 63 -12.66 -9.19 -53.08
N GLN A 64 -13.43 -10.05 -52.44
CA GLN A 64 -13.11 -11.41 -52.00
C GLN A 64 -12.70 -12.31 -53.19
N PRO A 65 -11.67 -13.15 -53.03
CA PRO A 65 -11.69 -14.47 -53.64
C PRO A 65 -11.65 -15.54 -52.55
N ASN A 66 -12.68 -16.38 -52.56
CA ASN A 66 -12.70 -17.67 -51.89
C ASN A 66 -11.50 -18.50 -52.36
N SER A 67 -10.65 -18.91 -51.43
CA SER A 67 -9.70 -20.00 -51.64
C SER A 67 -9.97 -21.04 -50.56
N VAL A 68 -10.67 -22.10 -50.95
CA VAL A 68 -10.84 -23.31 -50.16
C VAL A 68 -9.48 -23.98 -50.08
N SER A 69 -8.93 -24.15 -48.87
CA SER A 69 -7.89 -25.14 -48.60
C SER A 69 -8.18 -25.78 -47.25
N SER A 70 -8.52 -27.05 -47.37
CA SER A 70 -8.77 -28.03 -46.34
C SER A 70 -7.49 -28.45 -45.62
N VAL A 71 -7.66 -28.84 -44.36
CA VAL A 71 -6.77 -29.64 -43.50
C VAL A 71 -5.61 -28.90 -42.82
N SER A 72 -5.80 -28.56 -41.54
CA SER A 72 -5.15 -29.32 -40.46
C SER A 72 -5.74 -28.83 -39.14
N SER A 73 -6.59 -29.66 -38.54
CA SER A 73 -6.99 -29.53 -37.14
C SER A 73 -5.75 -29.77 -36.29
N VAL A 74 -4.97 -28.70 -36.07
CA VAL A 74 -4.04 -28.65 -34.94
C VAL A 74 -4.91 -28.76 -33.71
N ALA A 75 -4.82 -29.91 -33.04
CA ALA A 75 -5.39 -30.10 -31.73
C ALA A 75 -4.96 -28.93 -30.85
N GLU A 76 -5.89 -28.01 -30.59
CA GLU A 76 -5.73 -26.95 -29.64
C GLU A 76 -5.49 -27.63 -28.29
N LYS A 77 -4.22 -27.63 -27.87
CA LYS A 77 -3.82 -28.03 -26.52
C LYS A 77 -4.78 -27.30 -25.58
N PRO A 78 -5.53 -28.00 -24.71
CA PRO A 78 -6.46 -27.34 -23.80
C PRO A 78 -5.69 -26.23 -23.10
N ALA A 79 -6.16 -24.99 -23.23
CA ALA A 79 -5.64 -23.88 -22.46
C ALA A 79 -5.65 -24.34 -21.01
N ALA A 80 -4.46 -24.49 -20.43
CA ALA A 80 -4.34 -24.87 -19.02
C ALA A 80 -5.15 -23.83 -18.26
N SER A 81 -6.25 -24.26 -17.64
CA SER A 81 -7.08 -23.41 -16.80
C SER A 81 -6.15 -22.78 -15.76
N GLU A 82 -5.80 -21.51 -15.93
CA GLU A 82 -5.01 -20.79 -14.94
C GLU A 82 -5.84 -20.81 -13.65
N ASN A 83 -5.33 -21.46 -12.61
CA ASN A 83 -6.01 -21.50 -11.33
C ASN A 83 -6.12 -20.06 -10.82
N THR A 84 -7.32 -19.50 -10.92
CA THR A 84 -7.62 -18.18 -10.38
C THR A 84 -8.00 -18.28 -8.92
N VAL A 85 -7.49 -17.38 -8.11
CA VAL A 85 -7.76 -17.29 -6.68
C VAL A 85 -8.26 -15.88 -6.37
N THR A 86 -9.10 -15.75 -5.34
CA THR A 86 -9.57 -14.47 -4.82
C THR A 86 -8.89 -14.18 -3.47
N VAL A 87 -8.37 -12.97 -3.31
CA VAL A 87 -7.74 -12.49 -2.08
C VAL A 87 -8.26 -11.12 -1.68
N THR A 88 -8.09 -10.77 -0.40
CA THR A 88 -8.45 -9.47 0.13
C THR A 88 -7.24 -8.54 0.09
N VAL A 89 -7.40 -7.34 -0.45
CA VAL A 89 -6.46 -6.22 -0.34
C VAL A 89 -7.00 -5.17 0.62
N TYR A 90 -6.12 -4.48 1.32
CA TYR A 90 -6.48 -3.49 2.32
C TYR A 90 -5.95 -2.12 1.93
N LYS A 91 -6.87 -1.19 1.69
CA LYS A 91 -6.58 0.21 1.31
C LYS A 91 -6.99 1.15 2.43
N VAL A 92 -6.28 2.26 2.61
CA VAL A 92 -6.69 3.23 3.62
C VAL A 92 -7.90 4.02 3.12
N ASP A 93 -8.84 4.34 4.00
CA ASP A 93 -9.95 5.21 3.63
C ASP A 93 -9.50 6.65 3.37
N ASN A 94 -10.38 7.42 2.72
CA ASN A 94 -10.13 8.83 2.38
C ASN A 94 -10.01 9.74 3.63
N LEU A 95 -10.38 9.24 4.81
CA LEU A 95 -10.25 9.95 6.09
C LEU A 95 -8.95 9.59 6.81
N CYS A 96 -8.14 8.67 6.27
CA CYS A 96 -6.89 8.19 6.83
C CYS A 96 -7.05 7.51 8.21
N GLN A 97 -8.21 6.88 8.48
CA GLN A 97 -8.52 6.32 9.80
C GLN A 97 -8.49 4.80 9.82
N THR A 98 -9.03 4.15 8.79
CA THR A 98 -9.19 2.69 8.76
C THR A 98 -8.70 2.08 7.46
N LEU A 99 -8.33 0.80 7.52
CA LEU A 99 -8.07 -0.02 6.35
C LEU A 99 -9.37 -0.69 5.90
N LYS A 100 -9.81 -0.41 4.69
CA LYS A 100 -10.99 -1.01 4.06
C LYS A 100 -10.59 -2.23 3.23
N PRO A 101 -11.26 -3.38 3.44
CA PRO A 101 -11.03 -4.57 2.63
C PRO A 101 -11.69 -4.40 1.25
N GLU A 102 -10.97 -4.80 0.22
CA GLU A 102 -11.44 -4.97 -1.15
C GLU A 102 -11.01 -6.35 -1.65
N THR A 103 -11.70 -6.91 -2.64
CA THR A 103 -11.33 -8.21 -3.21
C THR A 103 -10.70 -8.03 -4.57
N ILE A 104 -9.70 -8.86 -4.86
CA ILE A 104 -9.16 -9.03 -6.21
C ILE A 104 -9.08 -10.51 -6.55
N THR A 105 -9.23 -10.81 -7.84
CA THR A 105 -9.13 -12.17 -8.37
C THR A 105 -8.08 -12.19 -9.47
N GLY A 106 -7.28 -13.24 -9.52
CA GLY A 106 -6.29 -13.42 -10.58
C GLY A 106 -5.53 -14.75 -10.47
N PRO A 107 -4.60 -15.00 -11.40
CA PRO A 107 -3.77 -16.22 -11.40
C PRO A 107 -2.96 -16.34 -10.11
N ASP A 108 -3.04 -17.51 -9.46
CA ASP A 108 -2.43 -17.75 -8.14
C ASP A 108 -0.92 -17.42 -8.09
N ASP A 109 -0.18 -17.74 -9.16
CA ASP A 109 1.26 -17.52 -9.29
C ASP A 109 1.68 -16.03 -9.26
N ARG A 110 0.76 -15.13 -9.62
CA ARG A 110 0.99 -13.67 -9.68
C ARG A 110 0.19 -12.90 -8.65
N LEU A 111 -0.81 -13.51 -8.04
CA LEU A 111 -1.82 -12.82 -7.23
C LEU A 111 -1.22 -12.08 -6.05
N MET A 112 -0.19 -12.63 -5.40
CA MET A 112 0.50 -11.94 -4.30
C MET A 112 1.13 -10.62 -4.74
N SER A 113 1.82 -10.63 -5.88
CA SER A 113 2.39 -9.41 -6.43
C SER A 113 1.26 -8.44 -6.83
N SER A 114 0.25 -8.92 -7.56
CA SER A 114 -0.91 -8.10 -7.94
C SER A 114 -1.60 -7.45 -6.75
N ALA A 115 -1.71 -8.15 -5.62
CA ALA A 115 -2.30 -7.63 -4.37
C ALA A 115 -1.49 -6.47 -3.80
N VAL A 116 -0.16 -6.59 -3.72
CA VAL A 116 0.72 -5.49 -3.27
C VAL A 116 0.59 -4.31 -4.21
N ASN A 117 0.65 -4.55 -5.52
CA ASN A 117 0.49 -3.50 -6.52
C ASN A 117 -0.84 -2.77 -6.38
N GLU A 118 -1.93 -3.50 -6.12
CA GLU A 118 -3.25 -2.91 -5.95
C GLU A 118 -3.32 -1.97 -4.75
N VAL A 119 -2.67 -2.32 -3.63
CA VAL A 119 -2.54 -1.40 -2.49
C VAL A 119 -1.76 -0.14 -2.88
N LEU A 120 -0.64 -0.31 -3.59
CA LEU A 120 0.27 0.79 -3.97
C LEU A 120 -0.27 1.74 -5.05
N LYS A 121 -1.38 1.40 -5.72
CA LYS A 121 -2.05 2.29 -6.67
C LYS A 121 -2.77 3.48 -6.02
N GLN A 122 -2.93 3.49 -4.70
CA GLN A 122 -3.66 4.56 -4.02
C GLN A 122 -3.00 5.94 -4.28
N PRO A 123 -3.78 6.97 -4.66
CA PRO A 123 -3.24 8.29 -5.02
C PRO A 123 -2.39 8.96 -3.93
N ILE A 124 -2.62 8.63 -2.66
CA ILE A 124 -1.86 9.15 -1.52
C ILE A 124 -0.34 8.88 -1.59
N PHE A 125 0.09 7.91 -2.43
CA PHE A 125 1.50 7.57 -2.61
C PHE A 125 2.17 8.30 -3.78
N THR A 126 1.44 9.08 -4.57
CA THR A 126 1.97 9.75 -5.77
C THR A 126 3.17 10.66 -5.44
N SER A 127 3.11 11.37 -4.31
CA SER A 127 4.17 12.29 -3.87
C SER A 127 5.47 11.57 -3.46
N LEU A 128 5.40 10.26 -3.15
CA LEU A 128 6.54 9.44 -2.78
C LEU A 128 7.44 9.11 -3.97
N GLY A 129 6.94 9.25 -5.20
CA GLY A 129 7.71 8.93 -6.41
C GLY A 129 8.05 7.44 -6.51
N LEU A 130 7.17 6.57 -6.01
CA LEU A 130 7.31 5.12 -6.18
C LEU A 130 7.27 4.79 -7.67
N VAL A 131 8.26 4.04 -8.14
CA VAL A 131 8.33 3.50 -9.51
C VAL A 131 8.14 1.99 -9.56
N GLY A 132 8.10 1.34 -8.39
CA GLY A 132 7.80 -0.08 -8.27
C GLY A 132 8.21 -0.65 -6.92
N TYR A 133 8.26 -1.97 -6.85
CA TYR A 133 8.75 -2.71 -5.69
C TYR A 133 9.30 -4.06 -6.14
N ARG A 134 10.05 -4.72 -5.25
CA ARG A 134 10.41 -6.13 -5.35
C ARG A 134 9.85 -6.86 -4.16
N LEU A 135 9.32 -8.06 -4.40
CA LEU A 135 8.76 -8.91 -3.37
C LEU A 135 9.60 -10.18 -3.26
N LYS A 136 10.03 -10.49 -2.04
CA LYS A 136 10.74 -11.73 -1.71
C LYS A 136 10.05 -12.38 -0.52
N ILE A 137 9.95 -13.71 -0.51
CA ILE A 137 9.32 -14.45 0.58
C ILE A 137 10.32 -15.45 1.11
N ASP A 138 10.60 -15.38 2.40
CA ASP A 138 11.18 -16.48 3.15
C ASP A 138 10.04 -17.31 3.74
N ARG A 139 9.75 -18.47 3.14
CA ARG A 139 8.66 -19.35 3.59
C ARG A 139 8.99 -20.09 4.89
N THR A 140 10.27 -20.28 5.19
CA THR A 140 10.72 -20.94 6.42
C THR A 140 10.45 -20.05 7.62
N LEU A 141 10.77 -18.76 7.49
CA LEU A 141 10.55 -17.77 8.55
C LEU A 141 9.15 -17.12 8.49
N GLY A 142 8.47 -17.22 7.34
CA GLY A 142 7.20 -16.54 7.09
C GLY A 142 7.36 -15.02 6.95
N ILE A 143 8.48 -14.57 6.38
CA ILE A 143 8.80 -13.14 6.22
C ILE A 143 8.66 -12.76 4.75
N ALA A 144 7.74 -11.85 4.44
CA ALA A 144 7.72 -11.17 3.15
C ALA A 144 8.52 -9.87 3.23
N THR A 145 9.53 -9.72 2.37
CA THR A 145 10.29 -8.48 2.22
C THR A 145 9.77 -7.72 1.00
N VAL A 146 9.23 -6.53 1.25
CA VAL A 146 8.79 -5.57 0.24
C VAL A 146 9.87 -4.49 0.12
N ASP A 147 10.62 -4.56 -0.97
CA ASP A 147 11.70 -3.61 -1.29
C ASP A 147 11.18 -2.55 -2.26
N LEU A 148 10.83 -1.38 -1.71
CA LEU A 148 10.26 -0.26 -2.44
C LEU A 148 11.32 0.37 -3.35
N ARG A 149 10.88 0.76 -4.54
CA ARG A 149 11.72 1.45 -5.53
C ARG A 149 11.10 2.79 -5.83
N ALA A 150 11.89 3.83 -5.68
CA ALA A 150 11.46 5.20 -5.88
C ALA A 150 12.59 6.03 -6.47
N VAL A 151 12.24 7.16 -7.08
CA VAL A 151 13.18 8.03 -7.79
C VAL A 151 13.50 9.30 -7.00
N GLY A 152 14.72 9.80 -7.17
CA GLY A 152 15.17 11.05 -6.55
C GLY A 152 15.44 10.91 -5.05
N ASN A 153 14.99 11.88 -4.26
CA ASN A 153 15.16 11.93 -2.80
C ASN A 153 14.16 11.04 -2.03
N SER A 154 13.79 9.91 -2.60
CA SER A 154 12.72 9.04 -2.10
C SER A 154 12.98 8.48 -0.70
N ARG A 155 14.24 8.19 -0.36
CA ARG A 155 14.61 7.72 0.97
C ARG A 155 14.17 8.66 2.08
N GLN A 156 14.42 9.96 1.88
CA GLN A 156 14.00 10.99 2.82
C GLN A 156 12.47 11.07 2.90
N LYS A 157 11.75 10.85 1.78
CA LYS A 157 10.29 10.83 1.75
C LYS A 157 9.71 9.62 2.48
N LEU A 158 10.29 8.43 2.29
CA LEU A 158 9.87 7.19 2.96
C LEU A 158 10.17 7.20 4.47
N GLN A 159 11.12 8.03 4.92
CA GLN A 159 11.37 8.29 6.34
C GLN A 159 10.44 9.36 6.94
N ASN A 160 9.80 10.19 6.10
CA ASN A 160 8.94 11.30 6.51
C ASN A 160 7.52 11.14 5.96
N LEU A 161 6.94 9.95 6.15
CA LEU A 161 5.58 9.67 5.72
C LEU A 161 4.57 10.35 6.63
N SER A 162 3.50 10.88 6.04
CA SER A 162 2.33 11.26 6.84
C SER A 162 1.70 10.04 7.49
N SER A 163 0.92 10.21 8.56
CA SER A 163 0.22 9.10 9.21
C SER A 163 -0.67 8.32 8.24
N CYS A 164 -1.31 9.02 7.29
CA CYS A 164 -2.11 8.40 6.24
C CYS A 164 -1.28 7.50 5.32
N GLN A 165 -0.13 8.00 4.88
CA GLN A 165 0.78 7.24 4.03
C GLN A 165 1.38 6.06 4.79
N MET A 166 1.73 6.23 6.05
CA MET A 166 2.26 5.17 6.91
C MET A 166 1.23 4.04 7.09
N LEU A 167 -0.02 4.39 7.41
CA LEU A 167 -1.12 3.42 7.55
C LEU A 167 -1.39 2.70 6.22
N GLY A 168 -1.51 3.44 5.12
CA GLY A 168 -1.78 2.84 3.81
C GLY A 168 -0.63 1.98 3.29
N LEU A 169 0.61 2.47 3.36
CA LEU A 169 1.78 1.79 2.81
C LEU A 169 2.18 0.60 3.67
N PHE A 170 2.43 0.81 4.96
CA PHE A 170 2.92 -0.29 5.81
C PHE A 170 1.77 -1.12 6.36
N GLY A 171 0.72 -0.47 6.87
CA GLY A 171 -0.46 -1.17 7.39
C GLY A 171 -1.20 -1.93 6.30
N GLY A 172 -1.55 -1.25 5.21
CA GLY A 172 -2.30 -1.83 4.09
C GLY A 172 -1.57 -3.00 3.43
N VAL A 173 -0.28 -2.84 3.10
CA VAL A 173 0.52 -3.93 2.49
C VAL A 173 0.71 -5.07 3.48
N ARG A 174 1.00 -4.79 4.75
CA ARG A 174 1.14 -5.82 5.78
C ARG A 174 -0.13 -6.64 5.91
N GLN A 175 -1.27 -5.98 6.12
CA GLN A 175 -2.54 -6.66 6.33
C GLN A 175 -2.95 -7.47 5.11
N THR A 176 -2.72 -6.94 3.90
CA THR A 176 -2.94 -7.66 2.64
C THR A 176 -2.15 -8.96 2.59
N LEU A 177 -0.82 -8.89 2.78
CA LEU A 177 0.05 -10.05 2.68
C LEU A 177 -0.17 -11.10 3.78
N THR A 178 -0.61 -10.70 4.97
CA THR A 178 -0.88 -11.62 6.08
C THR A 178 -2.31 -12.19 6.09
N SER A 179 -3.23 -11.64 5.29
CA SER A 179 -4.64 -12.04 5.31
C SER A 179 -4.94 -13.36 4.59
N TYR A 180 -4.07 -13.77 3.66
CA TYR A 180 -4.25 -14.98 2.87
C TYR A 180 -3.33 -16.11 3.36
N ALA A 181 -3.90 -17.03 4.14
CA ALA A 181 -3.15 -18.09 4.82
C ALA A 181 -2.25 -18.95 3.90
N PRO A 182 -2.64 -19.31 2.65
CA PRO A 182 -1.78 -20.10 1.76
C PRO A 182 -0.45 -19.44 1.39
N TRP A 183 -0.33 -18.12 1.53
CA TRP A 183 0.95 -17.43 1.33
C TRP A 183 1.94 -17.64 2.47
N GLN A 184 1.49 -18.12 3.64
CA GLN A 184 2.31 -18.43 4.81
C GLN A 184 3.14 -17.23 5.32
N VAL A 185 2.67 -16.00 5.06
CA VAL A 185 3.31 -14.77 5.52
C VAL A 185 2.81 -14.44 6.92
N LYS A 186 3.74 -14.37 7.88
CA LYS A 186 3.49 -14.00 9.28
C LYS A 186 3.84 -12.54 9.53
N THR A 187 4.92 -12.07 8.93
CA THR A 187 5.41 -10.70 9.08
C THR A 187 5.84 -10.12 7.75
N VAL A 188 5.81 -8.79 7.68
CA VAL A 188 6.22 -8.02 6.50
C VAL A 188 7.29 -7.02 6.90
N ARG A 189 8.42 -7.11 6.19
CA ARG A 189 9.57 -6.23 6.33
C ARG A 189 9.63 -5.29 5.12
N PHE A 190 9.86 -4.01 5.39
CA PHE A 190 9.92 -2.99 4.36
C PHE A 190 11.35 -2.48 4.21
N THR A 191 11.81 -2.43 2.97
CA THR A 191 13.16 -1.97 2.61
C THR A 191 13.08 -1.00 1.45
N GLU A 192 14.12 -0.20 1.26
CA GLU A 192 14.35 0.58 0.05
C GLU A 192 15.79 0.31 -0.41
N LEU A 193 15.94 -0.19 -1.64
CA LEU A 193 17.23 -0.63 -2.19
C LEU A 193 17.95 -1.67 -1.30
N GLY A 194 17.18 -2.48 -0.55
CA GLY A 194 17.69 -3.49 0.38
C GLY A 194 18.03 -2.99 1.79
N GLU A 195 17.90 -1.69 2.06
CA GLU A 195 18.09 -1.11 3.39
C GLU A 195 16.75 -0.98 4.13
N ASP A 196 16.73 -1.26 5.43
CA ASP A 196 15.50 -1.20 6.22
C ASP A 196 14.97 0.24 6.30
N ILE A 197 13.66 0.38 6.09
CA ILE A 197 12.99 1.68 6.27
C ILE A 197 12.70 1.84 7.76
N VAL A 198 13.52 2.64 8.44
CA VAL A 198 13.25 3.07 9.82
C VAL A 198 12.32 4.27 9.76
N THR A 199 11.08 4.11 10.21
CA THR A 199 10.14 5.21 10.34
C THR A 199 10.34 5.88 11.68
N THR A 200 10.82 7.12 11.69
CA THR A 200 10.73 7.96 12.90
C THR A 200 9.31 8.47 13.01
N VAL A 201 8.54 7.95 13.97
CA VAL A 201 7.31 8.61 14.40
C VAL A 201 7.76 9.92 15.04
N ARG A 202 7.44 11.05 14.42
CA ARG A 202 7.56 12.34 15.10
C ARG A 202 6.30 12.47 15.95
N ASP A 203 6.48 12.29 17.25
CA ASP A 203 5.49 12.60 18.29
C ASP A 203 5.09 14.08 18.27
#